data_AF-V7CD70-F1
#
_entry.id   AF-V7CD70-F1
#
_cell.length_a   1.000
_cell.length_b   1.000
_cell.length_c   1.000
_cell.angle_alpha   90.00
_cell.angle_beta   90.00
_cell.angle_gamma   90.00
#
_symmetry.space_group_name_H-M   'P 1'
#
loop_
_entity.id
_entity.type
_entity.pdbx_description
1 polymer ?
#
loop_
_entity_poly.entity_id
_entity_poly.type
_entity_poly.pdbx_seq_one_letter_code
_entity_poly.pdbx_strand_id
1 'polypeptide(L)'
;MALYATFMPPSSPKFNLYAKIRAPFNPYSVRVLNPLTIRASTTLDYSNVSANDKSSPLKTSNWQWKFKDNLVNIYYEEHVKESSEPSQNILMMPTISDVSTVEEWRSVAGDIVQRNGNANWRATIVDWPGLGYSDRPKMDYNADVLEKFLVDFINSPNSPIKQPENDLIIFGGGHAASIVARAAKKGLVKPKAIAAVAPTWAGPLPIVFGRDSSMETRYGFLRGTLKAPAVGWMMYNMLVSNENAIQSQYKSHVYANPENVTSGIVESRYALTKRKGARYLPAAFLTGQLDPVTSREEFLELFAALEGKTPVLVLSTKGSPKRSKAEMEALKGAKGVSKFVEVPGALLPQEEYPALVAEELYQFLQEYFGSVAYS
;
A
#
# COMPACT_ATOMS: atom_id res chain seq x y z
N MET A 1 17.71 -31.12 -31.46
CA MET A 1 16.25 -31.31 -31.58
C MET A 1 15.57 -30.10 -30.97
N ALA A 2 15.03 -29.21 -31.80
CA ALA A 2 14.33 -28.01 -31.37
C ALA A 2 12.82 -28.29 -31.40
N LEU A 3 12.15 -28.11 -30.26
CA LEU A 3 10.69 -28.22 -30.13
C LEU A 3 10.10 -26.81 -30.19
N TYR A 4 9.46 -26.49 -31.31
CA TYR A 4 8.57 -25.33 -31.45
C TYR A 4 7.15 -25.78 -31.09
N ALA A 5 6.47 -25.01 -30.23
CA ALA A 5 5.07 -25.20 -29.90
C ALA A 5 4.27 -23.97 -30.36
N THR A 6 3.38 -24.18 -31.32
CA THR A 6 2.46 -23.16 -31.85
C THR A 6 1.12 -23.30 -31.14
N PHE A 7 0.65 -22.25 -30.47
CA PHE A 7 -0.69 -22.21 -29.84
C PHE A 7 -1.71 -21.60 -30.80
N MET A 8 -2.80 -22.32 -31.07
CA MET A 8 -4.01 -21.79 -31.71
C MET A 8 -5.12 -21.58 -30.67
N PRO A 9 -5.85 -20.45 -30.71
CA PRO A 9 -6.98 -20.21 -29.83
C PRO A 9 -8.26 -20.90 -30.35
N PRO A 10 -9.14 -21.40 -29.47
CA PRO A 10 -10.43 -21.94 -29.88
C PRO A 10 -11.44 -20.83 -30.24
N SER A 11 -12.22 -21.11 -31.27
CA SER A 11 -13.29 -20.29 -31.84
C SER A 11 -14.51 -20.15 -30.92
N SER A 12 -15.04 -18.93 -30.81
CA SER A 12 -16.27 -18.59 -30.08
C SER A 12 -17.53 -19.19 -30.75
N PRO A 13 -18.52 -19.70 -29.99
CA PRO A 13 -19.82 -20.03 -30.56
C PRO A 13 -20.72 -18.79 -30.65
N LYS A 14 -21.36 -18.62 -31.82
CA LYS A 14 -22.41 -17.64 -32.07
C LYS A 14 -23.72 -18.14 -31.45
N PHE A 15 -24.34 -17.35 -30.58
CA PHE A 15 -25.72 -17.57 -30.15
C PHE A 15 -26.65 -16.56 -30.82
N ASN A 16 -27.55 -17.08 -31.65
CA ASN A 16 -28.74 -16.39 -32.13
C ASN A 16 -29.84 -16.57 -31.09
N LEU A 17 -30.45 -15.47 -30.63
CA LEU A 17 -31.74 -15.51 -29.96
C LEU A 17 -32.63 -14.40 -30.52
N TYR A 18 -33.65 -14.85 -31.26
CA TYR A 18 -34.85 -14.12 -31.60
C TYR A 18 -35.77 -14.09 -30.39
N ALA A 19 -36.25 -12.92 -29.98
CA ALA A 19 -37.52 -12.78 -29.27
C ALA A 19 -38.11 -11.38 -29.50
N LYS A 20 -39.23 -11.34 -30.20
CA LYS A 20 -40.15 -10.18 -30.30
C LYS A 20 -41.02 -10.14 -29.05
N ILE A 21 -41.03 -9.03 -28.32
CA ILE A 21 -42.23 -8.56 -27.60
C ILE A 21 -42.29 -7.03 -27.71
N ARG A 22 -43.46 -6.53 -28.11
CA ARG A 22 -43.81 -5.14 -28.38
C ARG A 22 -44.84 -4.70 -27.33
N ALA A 23 -44.63 -3.57 -26.67
CA ALA A 23 -45.69 -2.79 -26.02
C ALA A 23 -45.25 -1.30 -25.91
N PRO A 24 -46.18 -0.33 -25.92
CA PRO A 24 -45.93 1.03 -26.40
C PRO A 24 -45.61 2.01 -25.27
N PHE A 25 -44.75 3.00 -25.54
CA PHE A 25 -44.56 4.17 -24.67
C PHE A 25 -44.90 5.47 -25.42
N ASN A 26 -45.69 6.29 -24.73
CA ASN A 26 -46.23 7.59 -25.08
C ASN A 26 -45.11 8.66 -25.11
N PRO A 27 -45.05 9.61 -26.07
CA PRO A 27 -43.96 10.57 -26.12
C PRO A 27 -44.28 11.78 -25.22
N TYR A 28 -43.51 11.96 -24.15
CA TYR A 28 -43.40 13.25 -23.48
C TYR A 28 -42.26 14.05 -24.11
N SER A 29 -42.59 15.27 -24.52
CA SER A 29 -41.69 16.29 -25.07
C SER A 29 -40.51 16.57 -24.12
N VAL A 30 -39.30 16.36 -24.60
CA VAL A 30 -38.06 16.83 -23.95
C VAL A 30 -37.59 18.07 -24.70
N ARG A 31 -37.61 19.21 -24.01
CA ARG A 31 -36.94 20.45 -24.47
C ARG A 31 -35.44 20.20 -24.53
N VAL A 32 -34.87 20.34 -25.71
CA VAL A 32 -33.43 20.36 -25.95
C VAL A 32 -32.85 21.64 -25.34
N LEU A 33 -32.05 21.50 -24.28
CA LEU A 33 -31.14 22.53 -23.80
C LEU A 33 -29.78 22.29 -24.47
N ASN A 34 -29.24 23.32 -25.11
CA ASN A 34 -27.95 23.29 -25.79
C ASN A 34 -26.82 22.82 -24.85
N PRO A 35 -25.89 21.97 -25.31
CA PRO A 35 -24.73 21.62 -24.52
C PRO A 35 -23.77 22.82 -24.44
N LEU A 36 -23.57 23.33 -23.22
CA LEU A 36 -22.47 24.22 -22.89
C LEU A 36 -21.16 23.44 -23.01
N THR A 37 -20.41 23.75 -24.06
CA THR A 37 -19.09 23.16 -24.29
C THR A 37 -18.08 23.89 -23.42
N ILE A 38 -17.74 23.33 -22.26
CA ILE A 38 -16.61 23.81 -21.45
C ILE A 38 -15.34 23.17 -22.00
N ARG A 39 -14.55 23.97 -22.71
CA ARG A 39 -13.22 23.59 -23.21
C ARG A 39 -12.20 23.87 -22.10
N ALA A 40 -11.86 22.85 -21.31
CA ALA A 40 -10.73 22.94 -20.39
C ALA A 40 -9.44 22.64 -21.18
N SER A 41 -8.67 23.69 -21.49
CA SER A 41 -7.29 23.55 -21.94
C SER A 41 -6.41 23.37 -20.71
N THR A 42 -5.81 22.20 -20.53
CA THR A 42 -4.74 21.96 -19.55
C THR A 42 -3.44 21.67 -20.28
N THR A 43 -2.83 22.72 -20.84
CA THR A 43 -1.37 22.75 -21.04
C THR A 43 -0.75 23.27 -19.76
N LEU A 44 -0.44 22.37 -18.83
CA LEU A 44 0.43 22.66 -17.70
C LEU A 44 1.85 22.31 -18.12
N ASP A 45 2.59 23.33 -18.55
CA ASP A 45 4.04 23.29 -18.69
C ASP A 45 4.66 23.08 -17.30
N TYR A 46 5.40 21.99 -17.12
CA TYR A 46 6.07 21.62 -15.86
C TYR A 46 7.32 22.47 -15.54
N SER A 47 7.48 23.63 -16.16
CA SER A 47 8.59 24.53 -15.93
C SER A 47 8.09 25.83 -15.30
N ASN A 48 7.71 25.75 -14.02
CA ASN A 48 7.80 26.80 -12.99
C ASN A 48 6.88 26.45 -11.82
N VAL A 49 7.41 25.72 -10.83
CA VAL A 49 6.77 25.60 -9.52
C VAL A 49 6.91 26.95 -8.83
N SER A 50 5.88 27.78 -8.99
CA SER A 50 5.66 28.97 -8.17
C SER A 50 5.26 28.52 -6.77
N ALA A 51 6.16 28.69 -5.82
CA ALA A 51 5.98 28.40 -4.41
C ALA A 51 4.81 29.21 -3.82
N ASN A 52 3.67 28.56 -3.60
CA ASN A 52 2.75 28.95 -2.54
C ASN A 52 1.88 27.77 -2.11
N ASP A 53 2.52 26.81 -1.42
CA ASP A 53 1.86 25.96 -0.44
C ASP A 53 2.70 26.08 0.83
N LYS A 54 2.07 26.33 1.98
CA LYS A 54 2.76 26.27 3.27
C LYS A 54 3.13 24.80 3.54
N SER A 55 4.21 24.34 2.93
CA SER A 55 4.85 23.06 3.22
C SER A 55 5.21 23.05 4.69
N SER A 56 4.54 22.20 5.47
CA SER A 56 5.05 21.77 6.76
C SER A 56 6.52 21.36 6.59
N PRO A 57 7.42 21.65 7.55
CA PRO A 57 8.83 21.32 7.38
C PRO A 57 9.01 19.80 7.33
N LEU A 58 9.20 19.26 6.12
CA LEU A 58 9.55 17.86 5.89
C LEU A 58 10.97 17.62 6.39
N LYS A 59 11.11 16.86 7.47
CA LYS A 59 12.43 16.44 7.97
C LYS A 59 12.70 15.04 7.47
N THR A 60 13.74 14.88 6.67
CA THR A 60 14.16 13.57 6.16
C THR A 60 15.47 13.17 6.82
N SER A 61 15.62 11.89 7.13
CA SER A 61 16.83 11.38 7.78
C SER A 61 16.95 9.87 7.56
N ASN A 62 18.04 9.29 8.05
CA ASN A 62 18.26 7.85 8.05
C ASN A 62 18.47 7.35 9.48
N TRP A 63 17.88 6.20 9.78
CA TRP A 63 18.12 5.45 10.99
C TRP A 63 18.91 4.18 10.67
N GLN A 64 19.91 3.84 11.46
CA GLN A 64 20.69 2.63 11.24
C GLN A 64 20.03 1.44 11.95
N TRP A 65 19.44 0.55 11.15
CA TRP A 65 18.93 -0.71 11.66
C TRP A 65 20.03 -1.77 11.66
N LYS A 66 20.35 -2.29 12.84
CA LYS A 66 21.24 -3.44 12.97
C LYS A 66 20.43 -4.73 12.89
N PHE A 67 20.63 -5.50 11.83
CA PHE A 67 20.00 -6.80 11.64
C PHE A 67 21.07 -7.87 11.34
N LYS A 68 21.27 -8.78 12.32
CA LYS A 68 22.40 -9.73 12.31
C LYS A 68 23.72 -8.96 12.15
N ASP A 69 24.52 -9.31 11.15
CA ASP A 69 25.80 -8.67 10.84
C ASP A 69 25.67 -7.47 9.88
N ASN A 70 24.45 -7.10 9.47
CA ASN A 70 24.21 -5.98 8.57
C ASN A 70 23.82 -4.72 9.35
N LEU A 71 24.41 -3.59 8.94
CA LEU A 71 23.88 -2.26 9.23
C LEU A 71 23.17 -1.77 7.98
N VAL A 72 21.87 -1.52 8.11
CA VAL A 72 20.99 -1.12 7.01
C VAL A 72 20.55 0.32 7.28
N ASN A 73 20.84 1.25 6.37
CA ASN A 73 20.31 2.60 6.47
C ASN A 73 18.83 2.59 6.07
N ILE A 74 17.98 3.03 7.00
CA ILE A 74 16.53 3.07 6.86
C ILE A 74 16.11 4.51 6.70
N TYR A 75 15.56 4.82 5.53
CA TYR A 75 15.06 6.16 5.23
C TYR A 75 13.70 6.39 5.90
N TYR A 76 13.53 7.58 6.46
CA TYR A 76 12.24 8.00 7.00
C TYR A 76 12.02 9.51 6.82
N GLU A 77 10.75 9.90 6.82
CA GLU A 77 10.29 11.27 6.73
C GLU A 77 9.41 11.61 7.95
N GLU A 78 9.65 12.75 8.58
CA GLU A 78 8.80 13.31 9.64
C GLU A 78 8.01 14.50 9.11
N HIS A 79 6.69 14.43 9.29
CA HIS A 79 5.75 15.51 9.03
C HIS A 79 5.27 16.06 10.36
N VAL A 80 5.56 17.35 10.60
CA VAL A 80 5.22 18.05 11.83
C VAL A 80 4.59 19.40 11.54
N LYS A 81 3.62 19.79 12.36
CA LYS A 81 3.15 21.16 12.48
C LYS A 81 3.86 21.79 13.66
N GLU A 82 4.44 22.97 13.47
CA GLU A 82 5.05 23.70 14.58
C GLU A 82 3.96 24.04 15.60
N SER A 83 4.08 23.46 16.79
CA SER A 83 3.19 23.68 17.92
C SER A 83 3.97 23.49 19.22
N SER A 84 3.63 24.27 20.23
CA SER A 84 4.16 24.12 21.59
C SER A 84 3.46 22.99 22.37
N GLU A 85 2.34 22.49 21.85
CA GLU A 85 1.55 21.43 22.48
C GLU A 85 2.08 20.03 22.16
N PRO A 86 1.92 19.06 23.08
CA PRO A 86 2.27 17.66 22.81
C PRO A 86 1.53 17.12 21.58
N SER A 87 2.23 16.33 20.77
CA SER A 87 1.67 15.68 19.58
C SER A 87 1.54 14.18 19.78
N GLN A 88 0.44 13.59 19.30
CA GLN A 88 0.29 12.14 19.16
C GLN A 88 1.03 11.66 17.91
N ASN A 89 1.72 10.52 18.00
CA ASN A 89 2.53 9.99 16.92
C ASN A 89 1.75 9.00 16.06
N ILE A 90 1.87 9.17 14.74
CA ILE A 90 1.36 8.27 13.73
C ILE A 90 2.55 7.70 12.96
N LEU A 91 2.73 6.38 13.00
CA LEU A 91 3.64 5.68 12.11
C LEU A 91 2.88 5.24 10.86
N MET A 92 3.32 5.72 9.70
CA MET A 92 2.76 5.32 8.40
C MET A 92 3.73 4.36 7.70
N MET A 93 3.26 3.15 7.47
CA MET A 93 3.99 2.08 6.80
C MET A 93 3.52 2.00 5.34
N PRO A 94 4.38 2.36 4.36
CA PRO A 94 4.14 2.12 2.95
C PRO A 94 3.74 0.69 2.67
N THR A 95 3.03 0.49 1.56
CA THR A 95 2.78 -0.86 1.06
C THR A 95 4.09 -1.62 0.84
N ILE A 96 3.97 -2.93 0.64
CA ILE A 96 5.10 -3.77 0.25
C ILE A 96 4.84 -4.22 -1.18
N SER A 97 5.58 -3.64 -2.12
CA SER A 97 5.56 -3.98 -3.55
C SER A 97 6.95 -3.75 -4.15
N ASP A 98 7.11 -3.97 -5.45
CA ASP A 98 8.40 -3.85 -6.15
C ASP A 98 9.00 -2.43 -6.11
N VAL A 99 8.14 -1.42 -5.95
CA VAL A 99 8.49 0.01 -6.07
C VAL A 99 7.91 0.84 -4.93
N SER A 100 7.55 0.21 -3.83
CA SER A 100 6.98 0.92 -2.68
C SER A 100 7.97 1.86 -2.01
N THR A 101 7.45 2.96 -1.49
CA THR A 101 8.24 4.06 -0.92
C THR A 101 7.38 4.98 -0.03
N VAL A 102 8.02 5.79 0.81
CA VAL A 102 7.37 6.83 1.63
C VAL A 102 6.47 7.78 0.83
N GLU A 103 6.74 7.96 -0.46
CA GLU A 103 5.97 8.86 -1.33
C GLU A 103 4.47 8.54 -1.34
N GLU A 104 4.11 7.26 -1.16
CA GLU A 104 2.72 6.78 -1.11
C GLU A 104 1.88 7.49 -0.05
N TRP A 105 2.51 8.01 1.01
CA TRP A 105 1.84 8.55 2.19
C TRP A 105 2.07 10.04 2.40
N ARG A 106 2.97 10.69 1.65
CA ARG A 106 3.35 12.11 1.87
C ARG A 106 2.15 13.05 1.90
N SER A 107 1.23 12.91 0.94
CA SER A 107 0.03 13.75 0.83
C SER A 107 -0.94 13.52 1.99
N VAL A 108 -1.12 12.26 2.41
CA VAL A 108 -1.97 11.90 3.56
C VAL A 108 -1.38 12.44 4.87
N ALA A 109 -0.07 12.26 5.07
CA ALA A 109 0.64 12.77 6.24
C ALA A 109 0.59 14.30 6.32
N GLY A 110 0.84 14.98 5.19
CA GLY A 110 0.76 16.44 5.09
C GLY A 110 -0.62 16.97 5.46
N ASP A 111 -1.70 16.37 4.94
CA ASP A 111 -3.07 16.76 5.25
C ASP A 111 -3.38 16.57 6.74
N ILE A 112 -3.21 15.34 7.27
CA ILE A 112 -3.55 15.01 8.66
C ILE A 112 -2.82 15.91 9.66
N VAL A 113 -1.53 16.17 9.45
CA VAL A 113 -0.70 16.98 10.36
C VAL A 113 -1.08 18.47 10.32
N GLN A 114 -1.60 18.98 9.19
CA GLN A 114 -1.99 20.38 9.06
C GLN A 114 -3.38 20.68 9.64
N ARG A 115 -4.27 19.69 9.69
CA ARG A 115 -5.63 19.84 10.19
C ARG A 115 -5.65 20.38 11.62
N ASN A 116 -6.63 21.25 11.89
CA ASN A 116 -6.91 21.76 13.23
C ASN A 116 -7.90 20.82 13.91
N GLY A 117 -7.62 20.42 15.15
CA GLY A 117 -8.48 19.58 15.96
C GLY A 117 -8.04 19.60 17.41
N ASN A 118 -8.67 18.78 18.24
CA ASN A 118 -8.42 18.73 19.69
C ASN A 118 -7.08 18.05 20.05
N ALA A 119 -6.36 17.53 19.07
CA ALA A 119 -5.05 16.91 19.24
C ALA A 119 -4.11 17.37 18.12
N ASN A 120 -2.83 17.54 18.45
CA ASN A 120 -1.78 17.74 17.47
C ASN A 120 -1.26 16.38 16.99
N TRP A 121 -0.96 16.29 15.70
CA TRP A 121 -0.47 15.07 15.08
C TRP A 121 0.96 15.27 14.58
N ARG A 122 1.79 14.25 14.80
CA ARG A 122 3.08 14.07 14.12
C ARG A 122 2.99 12.76 13.35
N ALA A 123 3.40 12.77 12.08
CA ALA A 123 3.50 11.56 11.29
C ALA A 123 4.96 11.23 10.96
N THR A 124 5.32 9.97 11.07
CA THR A 124 6.58 9.40 10.58
C THR A 124 6.26 8.38 9.51
N ILE A 125 6.76 8.58 8.29
CA ILE A 125 6.68 7.62 7.20
C ILE A 125 8.04 6.94 7.08
N VAL A 126 8.09 5.62 6.97
CA VAL A 126 9.35 4.87 6.93
C VAL A 126 9.40 3.90 5.76
N ASP A 127 10.52 3.87 5.06
CA ASP A 127 10.78 2.88 4.02
C ASP A 127 11.23 1.55 4.62
N TRP A 128 10.62 0.46 4.15
CA TRP A 128 11.06 -0.89 4.50
C TRP A 128 12.53 -1.14 4.10
N PRO A 129 13.30 -1.94 4.88
CA PRO A 129 14.60 -2.43 4.42
C PRO A 129 14.41 -3.17 3.09
N GLY A 130 15.16 -2.81 2.04
CA GLY A 130 14.98 -3.38 0.71
C GLY A 130 14.10 -2.58 -0.26
N LEU A 131 13.43 -1.52 0.19
CA LEU A 131 12.52 -0.70 -0.61
C LEU A 131 12.83 0.81 -0.54
N GLY A 132 12.09 1.62 -1.31
CA GLY A 132 12.16 3.08 -1.31
C GLY A 132 13.58 3.65 -1.37
N TYR A 133 13.90 4.57 -0.47
CA TYR A 133 15.22 5.17 -0.32
C TYR A 133 16.11 4.44 0.68
N SER A 134 15.58 3.46 1.41
CA SER A 134 16.35 2.57 2.29
C SER A 134 17.37 1.71 1.51
N ASP A 135 18.37 1.23 2.25
CA ASP A 135 19.35 0.26 1.76
C ASP A 135 18.69 -1.06 1.37
N ARG A 136 19.28 -1.73 0.38
CA ARG A 136 18.76 -3.00 -0.18
C ARG A 136 19.80 -4.13 -0.13
N PRO A 137 20.23 -4.53 1.08
CA PRO A 137 21.22 -5.59 1.22
C PRO A 137 20.70 -6.92 0.65
N LYS A 138 21.63 -7.79 0.26
CA LYS A 138 21.30 -9.17 -0.09
C LYS A 138 20.98 -9.92 1.21
N MET A 139 19.71 -10.22 1.45
CA MET A 139 19.27 -11.02 2.59
C MET A 139 18.08 -11.90 2.25
N ASP A 140 17.76 -12.83 3.14
CA ASP A 140 16.60 -13.71 3.02
C ASP A 140 15.37 -13.00 3.60
N TYR A 141 14.86 -12.04 2.84
CA TYR A 141 13.62 -11.34 3.17
C TYR A 141 12.45 -12.33 3.30
N ASN A 142 11.74 -12.24 4.42
CA ASN A 142 10.52 -12.98 4.72
C ASN A 142 9.64 -12.16 5.69
N ALA A 143 8.44 -12.65 6.00
CA ALA A 143 7.52 -11.95 6.91
C ALA A 143 8.10 -11.73 8.32
N ASP A 144 8.92 -12.65 8.86
CA ASP A 144 9.53 -12.51 10.19
C ASP A 144 10.61 -11.42 10.21
N VAL A 145 11.35 -11.26 9.12
CA VAL A 145 12.30 -10.16 8.95
C VAL A 145 11.60 -8.80 8.94
N LEU A 146 10.48 -8.69 8.22
CA LEU A 146 9.73 -7.42 8.17
C LEU A 146 9.05 -7.12 9.51
N GLU A 147 8.49 -8.14 10.17
CA GLU A 147 7.97 -8.01 11.54
C GLU A 147 9.07 -7.58 12.51
N LYS A 148 10.25 -8.19 12.45
CA LYS A 148 11.40 -7.82 13.30
C LYS A 148 11.84 -6.38 13.05
N PHE A 149 11.87 -5.94 11.79
CA PHE A 149 12.15 -4.55 11.44
C PHE A 149 11.12 -3.60 12.07
N LEU A 150 9.83 -3.87 11.92
CA LEU A 150 8.77 -3.05 12.50
C LEU A 150 8.93 -2.94 14.04
N VAL A 151 9.16 -4.08 14.70
CA VAL A 151 9.37 -4.14 16.16
C VAL A 151 10.59 -3.34 16.58
N ASP A 152 11.71 -3.50 15.88
CA ASP A 152 12.94 -2.77 16.18
C ASP A 152 12.80 -1.27 15.92
N PHE A 153 12.12 -0.90 14.83
CA PHE A 153 11.86 0.49 14.51
C PHE A 153 10.96 1.14 15.56
N ILE A 154 10.01 0.42 16.15
CA ILE A 154 9.16 0.99 17.21
C ILE A 154 9.87 1.05 18.56
N ASN A 155 10.59 -0.01 18.92
CA ASN A 155 11.08 -0.19 20.29
C ASN A 155 12.55 0.22 20.51
N SER A 156 13.32 0.50 19.45
CA SER A 156 14.74 0.84 19.61
C SER A 156 14.91 2.21 20.28
N PRO A 157 15.78 2.36 21.31
CA PRO A 157 16.00 3.62 22.03
C PRO A 157 16.43 4.80 21.16
N ASN A 158 17.08 4.49 20.04
CA ASN A 158 17.63 5.43 19.08
C ASN A 158 16.81 5.49 17.78
N SER A 159 15.60 4.92 17.77
CA SER A 159 14.64 5.08 16.69
C SER A 159 14.10 6.53 16.61
N PRO A 160 13.68 7.01 15.43
CA PRO A 160 12.94 8.26 15.30
C PRO A 160 11.58 8.28 16.02
N ILE A 161 11.03 7.13 16.41
CA ILE A 161 9.79 7.05 17.19
C ILE A 161 10.10 7.43 18.65
N LYS A 162 10.08 8.72 18.95
CA LYS A 162 10.39 9.27 20.27
C LYS A 162 9.14 9.32 21.15
N GLN A 163 8.69 8.22 21.76
CA GLN A 163 7.58 8.27 22.73
C GLN A 163 7.58 7.11 23.75
N PRO A 164 6.84 7.25 24.87
CA PRO A 164 6.59 6.16 25.81
C PRO A 164 5.91 4.97 25.14
N GLU A 165 6.08 3.78 25.73
CA GLU A 165 5.38 2.58 25.27
C GLU A 165 3.85 2.80 25.21
N ASN A 166 3.21 2.33 24.13
CA ASN A 166 1.75 2.29 23.91
C ASN A 166 1.03 3.59 23.50
N ASP A 167 1.73 4.66 23.10
CA ASP A 167 1.08 5.89 22.57
C ASP A 167 1.20 6.06 21.05
N LEU A 168 1.54 4.97 20.34
CA LEU A 168 1.75 4.98 18.89
C LEU A 168 0.49 4.52 18.13
N ILE A 169 0.05 5.31 17.16
CA ILE A 169 -0.95 4.93 16.17
C ILE A 169 -0.22 4.44 14.92
N ILE A 170 -0.68 3.35 14.30
CA ILE A 170 -0.01 2.78 13.11
C ILE A 170 -0.98 2.68 11.95
N PHE A 171 -0.64 3.31 10.83
CA PHE A 171 -1.34 3.16 9.55
C PHE A 171 -0.48 2.31 8.61
N GLY A 172 -1.03 1.23 8.07
CA GLY A 172 -0.33 0.35 7.15
C GLY A 172 -1.10 0.18 5.85
N GLY A 173 -0.38 0.25 4.72
CA GLY A 173 -0.93 -0.07 3.41
C GLY A 173 -0.70 -1.53 3.01
N GLY A 174 -1.66 -2.20 2.38
CA GLY A 174 -1.43 -3.53 1.76
C GLY A 174 -0.90 -4.56 2.77
N HIS A 175 0.19 -5.26 2.41
CA HIS A 175 0.86 -6.22 3.27
C HIS A 175 1.41 -5.63 4.57
N ALA A 176 1.72 -4.33 4.61
CA ALA A 176 2.18 -3.68 5.84
C ALA A 176 1.14 -3.77 6.96
N ALA A 177 -0.14 -3.57 6.63
CA ALA A 177 -1.23 -3.68 7.59
C ALA A 177 -1.27 -5.08 8.23
N SER A 178 -1.07 -6.12 7.43
CA SER A 178 -1.06 -7.51 7.88
C SER A 178 0.16 -7.83 8.74
N ILE A 179 1.34 -7.28 8.42
CA ILE A 179 2.54 -7.39 9.27
C ILE A 179 2.34 -6.69 10.62
N VAL A 180 1.72 -5.50 10.62
CA VAL A 180 1.37 -4.77 11.86
C VAL A 180 0.39 -5.57 12.71
N ALA A 181 -0.69 -6.10 12.12
CA ALA A 181 -1.66 -6.93 12.84
C ALA A 181 -1.03 -8.22 13.39
N ARG A 182 -0.10 -8.84 12.63
CA ARG A 182 0.67 -10.01 13.08
C ARG A 182 1.55 -9.69 14.29
N ALA A 183 2.30 -8.59 14.25
CA ALA A 183 3.14 -8.15 15.35
C ALA A 183 2.32 -7.85 16.61
N ALA A 184 1.15 -7.21 16.44
CA ALA A 184 0.22 -6.89 17.51
C ALA A 184 -0.44 -8.15 18.10
N LYS A 185 -0.87 -9.12 17.27
CA LYS A 185 -1.38 -10.43 17.71
C LYS A 185 -0.36 -11.17 18.59
N LYS A 186 0.93 -11.07 18.26
CA LYS A 186 2.03 -11.66 19.04
C LYS A 186 2.42 -10.84 20.28
N GLY A 187 1.82 -9.65 20.48
CA GLY A 187 2.15 -8.75 21.58
C GLY A 187 3.54 -8.10 21.48
N LEU A 188 4.19 -8.17 20.31
CA LEU A 188 5.51 -7.58 20.06
C LEU A 188 5.45 -6.06 19.90
N VAL A 189 4.28 -5.56 19.50
CA VAL A 189 3.91 -4.15 19.48
C VAL A 189 2.51 -4.00 20.09
N LYS A 190 2.23 -2.84 20.66
CA LYS A 190 0.95 -2.54 21.32
C LYS A 190 0.46 -1.16 20.87
N PRO A 191 0.08 -1.01 19.59
CA PRO A 191 -0.40 0.27 19.08
C PRO A 191 -1.72 0.66 19.74
N LYS A 192 -1.89 1.97 19.91
CA LYS A 192 -3.11 2.59 20.46
C LYS A 192 -4.29 2.44 19.51
N ALA A 193 -4.02 2.46 18.20
CA ALA A 193 -4.97 2.14 17.14
C ALA A 193 -4.22 1.71 15.87
N ILE A 194 -4.90 0.95 15.01
CA ILE A 194 -4.40 0.55 13.69
C ILE A 194 -5.37 1.01 12.61
N ALA A 195 -4.85 1.58 11.52
CA ALA A 195 -5.60 1.67 10.27
C ALA A 195 -4.96 0.79 9.19
N ALA A 196 -5.74 -0.12 8.65
CA ALA A 196 -5.37 -1.04 7.59
C ALA A 196 -5.96 -0.53 6.27
N VAL A 197 -5.11 0.06 5.42
CA VAL A 197 -5.52 0.67 4.15
C VAL A 197 -5.24 -0.30 3.00
N ALA A 198 -6.29 -0.67 2.28
CA ALA A 198 -6.28 -1.71 1.25
C ALA A 198 -5.50 -2.97 1.69
N PRO A 199 -5.80 -3.57 2.85
CA PRO A 199 -4.96 -4.63 3.41
C PRO A 199 -4.91 -5.86 2.53
N THR A 200 -3.70 -6.41 2.36
CA THR A 200 -3.42 -7.62 1.58
C THR A 200 -2.50 -8.54 2.37
N TRP A 201 -2.48 -9.83 2.05
CA TRP A 201 -1.61 -10.79 2.75
C TRP A 201 -0.91 -11.77 1.82
N ALA A 202 -1.43 -12.02 0.62
CA ALA A 202 -0.84 -12.94 -0.34
C ALA A 202 -0.12 -12.20 -1.47
N GLY A 203 1.11 -12.60 -1.77
CA GLY A 203 1.90 -12.05 -2.86
C GLY A 203 1.29 -12.38 -4.23
N PRO A 204 1.76 -11.74 -5.32
CA PRO A 204 1.15 -11.83 -6.63
C PRO A 204 1.07 -13.26 -7.20
N LEU A 205 2.08 -14.11 -7.02
CA LEU A 205 2.01 -15.48 -7.52
C LEU A 205 1.11 -16.37 -6.64
N PRO A 206 1.27 -16.41 -5.30
CA PRO A 206 0.39 -17.20 -4.43
C PRO A 206 -1.09 -16.85 -4.58
N ILE A 207 -1.44 -15.55 -4.67
CA ILE A 207 -2.85 -15.15 -4.78
C ILE A 207 -3.46 -15.61 -6.12
N VAL A 208 -2.67 -15.70 -7.19
CA VAL A 208 -3.16 -16.09 -8.52
C VAL A 208 -3.17 -17.60 -8.72
N PHE A 209 -2.12 -18.28 -8.27
CA PHE A 209 -1.83 -19.68 -8.61
C PHE A 209 -1.97 -20.64 -7.42
N GLY A 210 -2.21 -20.15 -6.20
CA GLY A 210 -2.37 -20.97 -5.00
C GLY A 210 -1.03 -21.34 -4.34
N ARG A 211 -1.08 -22.25 -3.35
CA ARG A 211 0.06 -22.61 -2.50
C ARG A 211 0.29 -24.10 -2.35
N ASP A 212 -0.10 -24.91 -3.35
CA ASP A 212 0.23 -26.34 -3.28
C ASP A 212 1.75 -26.57 -3.30
N SER A 213 2.19 -27.73 -2.84
CA SER A 213 3.61 -28.05 -2.68
C SER A 213 4.41 -27.94 -3.99
N SER A 214 3.77 -28.18 -5.14
CA SER A 214 4.41 -28.04 -6.44
C SER A 214 4.61 -26.57 -6.82
N MET A 215 3.64 -25.70 -6.47
CA MET A 215 3.76 -24.25 -6.66
C MET A 215 4.81 -23.64 -5.74
N GLU A 216 4.81 -23.99 -4.45
CA GLU A 216 5.81 -23.49 -3.49
C GLU A 216 7.25 -23.85 -3.91
N THR A 217 7.43 -25.05 -4.48
CA THR A 217 8.71 -25.46 -5.08
C THR A 217 9.11 -24.54 -6.24
N ARG A 218 8.19 -24.23 -7.16
CA ARG A 218 8.43 -23.32 -8.30
C ARG A 218 8.73 -21.89 -7.84
N TYR A 219 8.06 -21.42 -6.81
CA TYR A 219 8.31 -20.11 -6.19
C TYR A 219 9.73 -20.04 -5.61
N GLY A 220 10.17 -21.09 -4.93
CA GLY A 220 11.55 -21.22 -4.45
C GLY A 220 12.59 -21.13 -5.57
N PHE A 221 12.39 -21.86 -6.67
CA PHE A 221 13.27 -21.79 -7.84
C PHE A 221 13.30 -20.40 -8.48
N LEU A 222 12.13 -19.80 -8.74
CA LEU A 222 12.05 -18.45 -9.32
C LEU A 222 12.74 -17.41 -8.44
N ARG A 223 12.50 -17.45 -7.13
CA ARG A 223 13.16 -16.57 -6.16
C ARG A 223 14.67 -16.75 -6.19
N GLY A 224 15.15 -17.99 -6.21
CA GLY A 224 16.58 -18.32 -6.32
C GLY A 224 17.20 -17.70 -7.58
N THR A 225 16.53 -17.85 -8.72
CA THR A 225 16.97 -17.29 -10.01
C THR A 225 17.01 -15.77 -9.99
N LEU A 226 15.98 -15.08 -9.48
CA LEU A 226 15.97 -13.62 -9.39
C LEU A 226 17.06 -13.08 -8.46
N LYS A 227 17.46 -13.84 -7.42
CA LYS A 227 18.55 -13.46 -6.51
C LYS A 227 19.95 -13.72 -7.11
N ALA A 228 20.06 -14.58 -8.12
CA ALA A 228 21.34 -14.95 -8.72
C ALA A 228 22.08 -13.74 -9.32
N PRO A 229 23.42 -13.65 -9.18
CA PRO A 229 24.22 -12.67 -9.92
C PRO A 229 24.06 -12.85 -11.43
N ALA A 230 24.19 -11.77 -12.20
CA ALA A 230 24.03 -11.71 -13.65
C ALA A 230 22.63 -12.13 -14.16
N VAL A 231 22.32 -13.44 -14.18
CA VAL A 231 21.05 -13.98 -14.73
C VAL A 231 19.83 -13.37 -14.04
N GLY A 232 19.85 -13.31 -12.70
CA GLY A 232 18.76 -12.70 -11.93
C GLY A 232 18.62 -11.20 -12.19
N TRP A 233 19.74 -10.50 -12.43
CA TRP A 233 19.71 -9.07 -12.78
C TRP A 233 19.15 -8.84 -14.19
N MET A 234 19.51 -9.68 -15.16
CA MET A 234 18.95 -9.63 -16.52
C MET A 234 17.44 -9.88 -16.51
N MET A 235 16.98 -10.93 -15.81
CA MET A 235 15.54 -11.22 -15.69
C MET A 235 14.78 -10.09 -14.98
N TYR A 236 15.33 -9.57 -13.87
CA TYR A 236 14.71 -8.45 -13.16
C TYR A 236 14.61 -7.21 -14.05
N ASN A 237 15.65 -6.90 -14.84
CA ASN A 237 15.60 -5.78 -15.75
C ASN A 237 14.55 -5.94 -16.85
N MET A 238 14.40 -7.15 -17.38
CA MET A 238 13.44 -7.43 -18.44
C MET A 238 11.99 -7.38 -17.93
N LEU A 239 11.74 -7.93 -16.74
CA LEU A 239 10.38 -8.19 -16.23
C LEU A 239 9.87 -7.10 -15.28
N VAL A 240 10.76 -6.43 -14.55
CA VAL A 240 10.38 -5.50 -13.47
C VAL A 240 10.91 -4.10 -13.72
N SER A 241 12.19 -3.94 -14.07
CA SER A 241 12.81 -2.62 -14.32
C SER A 241 12.52 -2.12 -15.75
N ASN A 242 11.24 -1.86 -16.03
CA ASN A 242 10.74 -1.39 -17.31
C ASN A 242 9.60 -0.39 -17.10
N GLU A 243 9.74 0.84 -17.59
CA GLU A 243 8.72 1.89 -17.46
C GLU A 243 7.36 1.48 -18.00
N ASN A 244 7.30 0.78 -19.14
CA ASN A 244 6.05 0.29 -19.72
C ASN A 244 5.40 -0.78 -18.86
N ALA A 245 6.21 -1.64 -18.22
CA ALA A 245 5.70 -2.65 -17.29
C ALA A 245 5.12 -1.98 -16.05
N ILE A 246 5.84 -1.02 -15.45
CA ILE A 246 5.38 -0.23 -14.30
C ILE A 246 4.09 0.51 -14.65
N GLN A 247 4.05 1.23 -15.78
CA GLN A 247 2.87 1.94 -16.24
C GLN A 247 1.68 0.99 -16.46
N SER A 248 1.93 -0.18 -17.06
CA SER A 248 0.89 -1.19 -17.30
C SER A 248 0.33 -1.76 -15.99
N GLN A 249 1.19 -2.06 -15.00
CA GLN A 249 0.75 -2.50 -13.68
C GLN A 249 -0.08 -1.42 -13.00
N TYR A 250 0.40 -0.18 -13.02
CA TYR A 250 -0.29 0.94 -12.41
C TYR A 250 -1.68 1.17 -13.00
N LYS A 251 -1.79 1.18 -14.33
CA LYS A 251 -3.06 1.36 -15.04
C LYS A 251 -4.03 0.18 -14.93
N SER A 252 -3.56 -1.01 -14.58
CA SER A 252 -4.40 -2.22 -14.58
C SER A 252 -4.90 -2.64 -13.21
N HIS A 253 -4.13 -2.40 -12.15
CA HIS A 253 -4.49 -2.90 -10.81
C HIS A 253 -4.00 -2.07 -9.62
N VAL A 254 -2.97 -1.23 -9.78
CA VAL A 254 -2.46 -0.44 -8.65
C VAL A 254 -3.36 0.77 -8.41
N TYR A 255 -3.71 1.48 -9.48
CA TYR A 255 -4.67 2.59 -9.49
C TYR A 255 -6.00 2.15 -10.09
N ALA A 256 -7.08 2.75 -9.61
CA ALA A 256 -8.42 2.56 -10.18
C ALA A 256 -8.62 3.37 -11.46
N ASN A 257 -8.04 4.58 -11.54
CA ASN A 257 -8.13 5.46 -12.69
C ASN A 257 -6.80 5.49 -13.46
N PRO A 258 -6.74 4.92 -14.67
CA PRO A 258 -5.53 4.93 -15.51
C PRO A 258 -5.00 6.33 -15.84
N GLU A 259 -5.87 7.36 -15.85
CA GLU A 259 -5.49 8.75 -16.13
C GLU A 259 -4.71 9.40 -14.98
N ASN A 260 -4.80 8.83 -13.77
CA ASN A 260 -4.00 9.28 -12.62
C ASN A 260 -2.55 8.77 -12.70
N VAL A 261 -2.23 7.87 -13.64
CA VAL A 261 -0.88 7.32 -13.82
C VAL A 261 -0.05 8.28 -14.69
N THR A 262 0.57 9.25 -14.02
CA THR A 262 1.40 10.28 -14.66
C THR A 262 2.80 9.77 -15.02
N SER A 263 3.49 10.48 -15.92
CA SER A 263 4.89 10.21 -16.24
C SER A 263 5.80 10.33 -15.01
N GLY A 264 5.56 11.32 -14.15
CA GLY A 264 6.33 11.50 -12.91
C GLY A 264 6.21 10.33 -11.93
N ILE A 265 5.03 9.72 -11.81
CA ILE A 265 4.85 8.48 -11.03
C ILE A 265 5.70 7.36 -11.65
N VAL A 266 5.57 7.14 -12.96
CA VAL A 266 6.32 6.07 -13.65
C VAL A 266 7.83 6.27 -13.52
N GLU A 267 8.32 7.50 -13.70
CA GLU A 267 9.75 7.84 -13.58
C GLU A 267 10.26 7.60 -12.15
N SER A 268 9.52 8.06 -11.13
CA SER A 268 9.89 7.85 -9.72
C SER A 268 9.98 6.35 -9.40
N ARG A 269 8.95 5.57 -9.77
CA ARG A 269 8.92 4.12 -9.54
C ARG A 269 10.01 3.40 -10.33
N TYR A 270 10.28 3.81 -11.57
CA TYR A 270 11.35 3.25 -12.39
C TYR A 270 12.73 3.52 -11.77
N ALA A 271 12.99 4.72 -11.25
CA ALA A 271 14.24 5.04 -10.57
C ALA A 271 14.49 4.10 -9.37
N LEU A 272 13.45 3.71 -8.62
CA LEU A 272 13.57 2.75 -7.51
C LEU A 272 14.03 1.37 -7.98
N THR A 273 13.60 0.92 -9.16
CA THR A 273 14.03 -0.37 -9.73
C THR A 273 15.51 -0.38 -10.15
N LYS A 274 16.11 0.79 -10.40
CA LYS A 274 17.54 0.90 -10.79
C LYS A 274 18.50 0.89 -9.60
N ARG A 275 17.99 1.03 -8.37
CA ARG A 275 18.83 1.07 -7.17
C ARG A 275 19.54 -0.27 -6.95
N LYS A 276 20.78 -0.20 -6.47
CA LYS A 276 21.58 -1.39 -6.16
C LYS A 276 20.80 -2.28 -5.17
N GLY A 277 20.58 -3.54 -5.55
CA GLY A 277 19.85 -4.51 -4.71
C GLY A 277 18.32 -4.50 -4.85
N ALA A 278 17.74 -3.71 -5.77
CA ALA A 278 16.29 -3.58 -6.00
C ALA A 278 15.54 -4.87 -6.31
N ARG A 279 16.23 -5.99 -6.58
CA ARG A 279 15.59 -7.27 -6.89
C ARG A 279 15.34 -8.18 -5.67
N TYR A 280 16.02 -7.96 -4.54
CA TYR A 280 16.06 -8.97 -3.47
C TYR A 280 14.73 -9.09 -2.71
N LEU A 281 14.21 -7.98 -2.18
CA LEU A 281 12.92 -7.98 -1.51
C LEU A 281 11.76 -8.19 -2.50
N PRO A 282 11.72 -7.53 -3.68
CA PRO A 282 10.69 -7.80 -4.68
C PRO A 282 10.59 -9.27 -5.12
N ALA A 283 11.71 -9.98 -5.26
CA ALA A 283 11.66 -11.43 -5.53
C ALA A 283 10.98 -12.22 -4.41
N ALA A 284 11.16 -11.83 -3.14
CA ALA A 284 10.49 -12.42 -1.99
C ALA A 284 8.99 -12.07 -1.97
N PHE A 285 8.63 -10.83 -2.32
CA PHE A 285 7.25 -10.37 -2.43
C PHE A 285 6.49 -11.16 -3.52
N LEU A 286 7.03 -11.18 -4.74
CA LEU A 286 6.44 -11.85 -5.90
C LEU A 286 6.09 -13.31 -5.61
N THR A 287 6.98 -13.99 -4.87
CA THR A 287 6.91 -15.43 -4.59
C THR A 287 6.23 -15.77 -3.26
N GLY A 288 5.64 -14.80 -2.56
CA GLY A 288 4.87 -15.04 -1.35
C GLY A 288 5.68 -15.29 -0.08
N GLN A 289 6.99 -15.03 -0.10
CA GLN A 289 7.84 -15.23 1.08
C GLN A 289 7.63 -14.15 2.15
N LEU A 290 7.09 -12.99 1.75
CA LEU A 290 6.72 -11.90 2.64
C LEU A 290 5.31 -12.05 3.22
N ASP A 291 4.57 -13.09 2.81
CA ASP A 291 3.20 -13.28 3.21
C ASP A 291 3.14 -13.62 4.71
N PRO A 292 2.43 -12.84 5.54
CA PRO A 292 2.42 -13.04 6.99
C PRO A 292 1.64 -14.28 7.43
N VAL A 293 0.79 -14.78 6.55
CA VAL A 293 -0.16 -15.89 6.74
C VAL A 293 -0.31 -16.65 5.42
N THR A 294 -0.89 -17.84 5.50
CA THR A 294 -1.02 -18.75 4.35
C THR A 294 -2.46 -18.95 3.88
N SER A 295 -3.44 -18.52 4.68
CA SER A 295 -4.86 -18.62 4.35
C SER A 295 -5.65 -17.37 4.78
N ARG A 296 -6.88 -17.27 4.27
CA ARG A 296 -7.81 -16.21 4.67
C ARG A 296 -8.22 -16.35 6.15
N GLU A 297 -8.38 -17.57 6.64
CA GLU A 297 -8.74 -17.82 8.04
C GLU A 297 -7.65 -17.27 8.96
N GLU A 298 -6.38 -17.61 8.69
CA GLU A 298 -5.24 -17.05 9.43
C GLU A 298 -5.17 -15.51 9.31
N PHE A 299 -5.50 -14.96 8.14
CA PHE A 299 -5.60 -13.51 7.94
C PHE A 299 -6.67 -12.87 8.84
N LEU A 300 -7.88 -13.43 8.89
CA LEU A 300 -8.96 -12.96 9.77
C LEU A 300 -8.58 -13.10 11.25
N GLU A 301 -7.87 -14.17 11.62
CA GLU A 301 -7.39 -14.34 12.99
C GLU A 301 -6.39 -13.27 13.43
N LEU A 302 -5.65 -12.64 12.50
CA LEU A 302 -4.77 -11.52 12.84
C LEU A 302 -5.57 -10.38 13.49
N PHE A 303 -6.72 -10.06 12.89
CA PHE A 303 -7.59 -8.99 13.36
C PHE A 303 -8.44 -9.42 14.55
N ALA A 304 -8.96 -10.65 14.55
CA ALA A 304 -9.75 -11.18 15.66
C ALA A 304 -8.98 -11.13 17.00
N ALA A 305 -7.66 -11.33 16.98
CA ALA A 305 -6.81 -11.25 18.17
C ALA A 305 -6.75 -9.84 18.80
N LEU A 306 -7.13 -8.79 18.06
CA LEU A 306 -7.14 -7.38 18.48
C LEU A 306 -8.48 -6.93 19.06
N GLU A 307 -9.51 -7.80 19.01
CA GLU A 307 -10.83 -7.53 19.55
C GLU A 307 -10.76 -7.08 21.02
N GLY A 308 -11.38 -5.94 21.32
CA GLY A 308 -11.41 -5.33 22.65
C GLY A 308 -10.07 -4.78 23.16
N LYS A 309 -8.98 -4.87 22.37
CA LYS A 309 -7.63 -4.43 22.76
C LYS A 309 -7.16 -3.20 22.01
N THR A 310 -7.35 -3.20 20.69
CA THR A 310 -6.86 -2.13 19.80
C THR A 310 -7.96 -1.80 18.80
N PRO A 311 -8.42 -0.55 18.72
CA PRO A 311 -9.30 -0.09 17.66
C PRO A 311 -8.66 -0.31 16.28
N VAL A 312 -9.42 -0.92 15.36
CA VAL A 312 -8.96 -1.15 13.99
C VAL A 312 -9.93 -0.56 12.98
N LEU A 313 -9.43 0.34 12.15
CA LEU A 313 -10.08 0.81 10.94
C LEU A 313 -9.58 0.01 9.74
N VAL A 314 -10.48 -0.51 8.91
CA VAL A 314 -10.16 -1.13 7.61
C VAL A 314 -10.74 -0.26 6.50
N LEU A 315 -9.86 0.23 5.61
CA LEU A 315 -10.23 0.89 4.36
C LEU A 315 -10.10 -0.13 3.23
N SER A 316 -11.24 -0.63 2.75
CA SER A 316 -11.30 -1.36 1.48
C SER A 316 -11.43 -0.39 0.31
N THR A 317 -11.23 -0.89 -0.91
CA THR A 317 -11.30 -0.04 -2.11
C THR A 317 -12.22 -0.59 -3.17
N LYS A 318 -12.89 0.30 -3.92
CA LYS A 318 -13.88 -0.07 -4.96
C LYS A 318 -13.25 -0.75 -6.18
N GLY A 319 -12.10 -0.26 -6.61
CA GLY A 319 -11.41 -0.67 -7.84
C GLY A 319 -10.35 -1.75 -7.66
N SER A 320 -10.23 -2.35 -6.46
CA SER A 320 -9.25 -3.42 -6.22
C SER A 320 -9.48 -4.64 -7.13
N PRO A 321 -8.41 -5.32 -7.56
CA PRO A 321 -8.54 -6.58 -8.29
C PRO A 321 -9.37 -7.61 -7.52
N LYS A 322 -10.20 -8.38 -8.25
CA LYS A 322 -11.19 -9.32 -7.67
C LYS A 322 -10.67 -10.16 -6.51
N ARG A 323 -9.47 -10.72 -6.61
CA ARG A 323 -8.88 -11.59 -5.57
C ARG A 323 -8.51 -10.79 -4.32
N SER A 324 -7.74 -9.72 -4.47
CA SER A 324 -7.39 -8.83 -3.34
C SER A 324 -8.63 -8.20 -2.70
N LYS A 325 -9.60 -7.78 -3.51
CA LYS A 325 -10.90 -7.26 -3.04
C LYS A 325 -11.63 -8.29 -2.18
N ALA A 326 -11.63 -9.57 -2.58
CA ALA A 326 -12.27 -10.62 -1.79
C ALA A 326 -11.61 -10.82 -0.42
N GLU A 327 -10.29 -10.66 -0.31
CA GLU A 327 -9.59 -10.67 0.99
C GLU A 327 -9.95 -9.46 1.84
N MET A 328 -10.00 -8.25 1.24
CA MET A 328 -10.42 -7.04 1.95
C MET A 328 -11.86 -7.15 2.46
N GLU A 329 -12.80 -7.58 1.61
CA GLU A 329 -14.21 -7.73 1.98
C GLU A 329 -14.45 -8.80 3.06
N ALA A 330 -13.56 -9.79 3.19
CA ALA A 330 -13.65 -10.76 4.27
C ALA A 330 -13.51 -10.12 5.66
N LEU A 331 -12.88 -8.94 5.76
CA LEU A 331 -12.77 -8.17 7.00
C LEU A 331 -14.04 -7.38 7.35
N LYS A 332 -15.01 -7.29 6.44
CA LYS A 332 -16.27 -6.57 6.68
C LYS A 332 -17.10 -7.30 7.73
N GLY A 333 -17.22 -6.71 8.91
CA GLY A 333 -17.91 -7.31 10.06
C GLY A 333 -17.12 -8.45 10.73
N ALA A 334 -15.84 -8.61 10.40
CA ALA A 334 -14.97 -9.57 11.08
C ALA A 334 -14.66 -9.12 12.52
N LYS A 335 -14.41 -10.10 13.40
CA LYS A 335 -14.01 -9.83 14.78
C LYS A 335 -12.74 -8.98 14.83
N GLY A 336 -12.70 -8.05 15.78
CA GLY A 336 -11.57 -7.12 15.96
C GLY A 336 -11.46 -5.99 14.95
N VAL A 337 -12.31 -5.94 13.91
CA VAL A 337 -12.45 -4.77 13.03
C VAL A 337 -13.48 -3.82 13.64
N SER A 338 -13.02 -2.67 14.14
CA SER A 338 -13.89 -1.67 14.78
C SER A 338 -14.71 -0.89 13.77
N LYS A 339 -14.11 -0.54 12.62
CA LYS A 339 -14.77 0.22 11.55
C LYS A 339 -14.29 -0.30 10.20
N PHE A 340 -15.21 -0.47 9.26
CA PHE A 340 -14.93 -0.85 7.88
C PHE A 340 -15.52 0.18 6.93
N VAL A 341 -14.69 0.75 6.07
CA VAL A 341 -15.09 1.76 5.08
C VAL A 341 -14.62 1.32 3.70
N GLU A 342 -15.38 1.69 2.66
CA GLU A 342 -14.98 1.50 1.26
C GLU A 342 -14.75 2.85 0.59
N VAL A 343 -13.52 3.06 0.09
CA VAL A 343 -13.12 4.31 -0.58
C VAL A 343 -12.85 4.10 -2.09
N PRO A 344 -12.85 5.16 -2.92
CA PRO A 344 -12.30 5.09 -4.27
C PRO A 344 -10.82 4.66 -4.27
N GLY A 345 -10.37 4.07 -5.38
CA GLY A 345 -9.00 3.55 -5.51
C GLY A 345 -8.95 2.06 -5.75
N ALA A 346 -7.72 1.56 -5.95
CA ALA A 346 -7.42 0.13 -6.06
C ALA A 346 -6.45 -0.30 -4.95
N LEU A 347 -5.19 -0.61 -5.26
CA LEU A 347 -4.23 -1.10 -4.26
C LEU A 347 -3.44 0.02 -3.55
N LEU A 348 -3.40 1.23 -4.11
CA LEU A 348 -2.78 2.41 -3.49
C LEU A 348 -3.76 3.60 -3.35
N PRO A 349 -4.90 3.44 -2.65
CA PRO A 349 -5.86 4.54 -2.49
C PRO A 349 -5.24 5.75 -1.77
N GLN A 350 -4.25 5.54 -0.89
CA GLN A 350 -3.53 6.60 -0.19
C GLN A 350 -2.67 7.46 -1.11
N GLU A 351 -2.22 6.90 -2.24
CA GLU A 351 -1.43 7.61 -3.24
C GLU A 351 -2.34 8.25 -4.31
N GLU A 352 -3.37 7.51 -4.73
CA GLU A 352 -4.26 7.92 -5.81
C GLU A 352 -5.35 8.91 -5.36
N TYR A 353 -5.93 8.69 -4.18
CA TYR A 353 -7.02 9.50 -3.61
C TYR A 353 -6.66 10.00 -2.19
N PRO A 354 -5.51 10.68 -2.01
CA PRO A 354 -4.95 10.99 -0.69
C PRO A 354 -5.89 11.80 0.20
N ALA A 355 -6.63 12.77 -0.36
CA ALA A 355 -7.54 13.60 0.43
C ALA A 355 -8.71 12.80 1.03
N LEU A 356 -9.25 11.82 0.29
CA LEU A 356 -10.34 10.97 0.78
C LEU A 356 -9.83 9.99 1.84
N VAL A 357 -8.65 9.40 1.61
CA VAL A 357 -8.03 8.53 2.61
C VAL A 357 -7.69 9.29 3.88
N ALA A 358 -7.12 10.49 3.76
CA ALA A 358 -6.80 11.35 4.89
C ALA A 358 -8.05 11.75 5.69
N GLU A 359 -9.17 12.04 5.02
CA GLU A 359 -10.44 12.32 5.68
C GLU A 359 -10.92 11.14 6.55
N GLU A 360 -10.98 9.93 5.98
CA GLU A 360 -11.43 8.74 6.72
C GLU A 360 -10.51 8.39 7.89
N LEU A 361 -9.20 8.50 7.69
CA LEU A 361 -8.21 8.31 8.75
C LEU A 361 -8.36 9.38 9.83
N TYR A 362 -8.55 10.64 9.46
CA TYR A 362 -8.72 11.74 10.40
C TYR A 362 -10.01 11.61 11.22
N GLN A 363 -11.13 11.22 10.61
CA GLN A 363 -12.38 10.96 11.32
C GLN A 363 -12.21 9.84 12.35
N PHE A 364 -11.51 8.76 11.99
CA PHE A 364 -11.18 7.69 12.94
C PHE A 364 -10.29 8.19 14.09
N LEU A 365 -9.30 9.04 13.81
CA LEU A 365 -8.52 9.68 14.86
C LEU A 365 -9.38 10.55 15.80
N GLN A 366 -10.32 11.33 15.27
CA GLN A 366 -11.21 12.16 16.08
C GLN A 366 -12.18 11.31 16.92
N GLU A 367 -12.70 10.22 16.38
CA GLU A 367 -13.62 9.32 17.08
C GLU A 367 -12.99 8.70 18.34
N TYR A 368 -11.73 8.27 18.25
CA TYR A 368 -11.05 7.56 19.35
C TYR A 368 -10.17 8.46 20.22
N PHE A 369 -9.71 9.60 19.69
CA PHE A 369 -8.71 10.45 20.35
C PHE A 369 -9.04 11.95 20.32
N GLY A 370 -10.19 12.33 19.76
CA GLY A 370 -10.64 13.72 19.68
C GLY A 370 -11.18 14.27 21.01
N SER A 371 -11.26 13.47 22.07
CA SER A 371 -11.74 13.89 23.38
C SER A 371 -10.59 14.05 24.39
N VAL A 372 -10.03 15.25 24.48
CA VAL A 372 -9.48 15.78 25.74
C VAL A 372 -9.98 17.21 25.91
N ALA A 373 -11.22 17.35 26.37
CA ALA A 373 -11.69 18.53 27.07
C ALA A 373 -12.77 18.07 28.06
N TYR A 374 -12.66 18.54 29.29
CA TYR A 374 -13.47 18.23 30.49
C TYR A 374 -13.02 17.03 31.32
N SER A 375 -12.05 17.31 32.19
CA SER A 375 -12.19 17.05 33.62
C SER A 375 -11.57 18.19 34.40
#